data_AF-A0A7S6M9Y3-F1
#
_entry.id   AF-A0A7S6M9Y3-F1
#
_cell.length_a   1.000
_cell.length_b   1.000
_cell.length_c   1.000
_cell.angle_alpha   90.00
_cell.angle_beta   90.00
_cell.angle_gamma   90.00
#
_symmetry.space_group_name_H-M   'P 1'
#
loop_
_entity.id
_entity.type
_entity.pdbx_description
1 polymer ?
#
loop_
_entity_poly.entity_id
_entity_poly.type
_entity_poly.pdbx_seq_one_letter_code
_entity_poly.pdbx_strand_id
1 'polypeptide(L)'
;MKTFRITFACVALLSLPINALGADAHTSATANNRPGGSAQATARYSGDHGFARTSSATGPVNVARGVAVGVDENGVALSLSTAVAPGRGPAIASTFNLNIGRDGDVSTANGVSIARGGQFREVTASGSAGSHRPAVALAGGRTDPRGRVIASTQASSHRPLPVIERRRLRR
;
A
#
# COMPACT_ATOMS: atom_id res chain seq x y z
N MET A 1 48.69 8.56 -3.92
CA MET A 1 48.10 7.44 -4.69
C MET A 1 47.57 6.39 -3.72
N LYS A 2 46.35 5.88 -3.97
CA LYS A 2 45.71 4.67 -3.40
C LYS A 2 45.26 4.76 -1.93
N THR A 3 44.05 4.35 -1.51
CA THR A 3 42.81 3.87 -2.14
C THR A 3 41.74 3.85 -1.06
N PHE A 4 40.55 4.38 -1.36
CA PHE A 4 39.33 4.24 -0.56
C PHE A 4 38.84 2.77 -0.63
N ARG A 5 38.44 2.18 0.50
CA ARG A 5 37.70 0.92 0.54
C ARG A 5 36.48 1.09 1.46
N ILE A 6 35.31 1.23 0.82
CA ILE A 6 34.00 1.20 1.48
C ILE A 6 33.51 -0.24 1.37
N THR A 7 33.35 -0.90 2.51
CA THR A 7 32.75 -2.23 2.62
C THR A 7 31.22 -2.08 2.63
N PHE A 8 30.58 -2.38 1.51
CA PHE A 8 29.13 -2.54 1.43
C PHE A 8 28.74 -3.88 2.04
N ALA A 9 28.01 -3.85 3.17
CA ALA A 9 27.43 -5.05 3.75
C ALA A 9 26.10 -5.36 3.03
N CYS A 10 26.14 -6.37 2.15
CA CYS A 10 24.94 -7.03 1.64
C CYS A 10 24.25 -7.79 2.77
N VAL A 11 23.21 -7.22 3.36
CA VAL A 11 22.28 -7.97 4.22
C VAL A 11 21.40 -8.81 3.29
N ALA A 12 21.71 -10.11 3.25
CA ALA A 12 20.90 -11.11 2.59
C ALA A 12 19.51 -11.16 3.22
N LEU A 13 18.50 -10.79 2.46
CA LEU A 13 17.11 -11.03 2.77
C LEU A 13 16.86 -12.55 2.75
N LEU A 14 16.59 -13.12 3.92
CA LEU A 14 15.99 -14.46 4.03
C LEU A 14 14.64 -14.45 3.31
N SER A 15 14.60 -14.96 2.08
CA SER A 15 13.37 -15.30 1.38
C SER A 15 12.89 -16.67 1.84
N LEU A 16 12.05 -16.70 2.87
CA LEU A 16 11.24 -17.88 3.15
C LEU A 16 10.14 -17.98 2.08
N PRO A 17 9.94 -19.15 1.44
CA PRO A 17 8.79 -19.37 0.58
C PRO A 17 7.55 -19.47 1.47
N ILE A 18 6.81 -18.37 1.61
CA ILE A 18 5.43 -18.43 2.09
C ILE A 18 4.64 -18.99 0.92
N ASN A 19 4.17 -20.23 1.05
CA ASN A 19 3.18 -20.80 0.15
C ASN A 19 1.92 -19.91 0.23
N ALA A 20 1.79 -18.97 -0.71
CA ALA A 20 0.64 -18.08 -0.81
C ALA A 20 -0.53 -18.89 -1.37
N LEU A 21 -1.29 -19.50 -0.48
CA LEU A 21 -2.55 -20.22 -0.79
C LEU A 21 -3.73 -19.24 -0.97
N GLY A 22 -3.50 -18.00 -1.38
CA GLY A 22 -4.56 -17.02 -1.59
C GLY A 22 -4.10 -15.75 -2.32
N ALA A 23 -5.05 -15.11 -3.00
CA ALA A 23 -4.92 -13.79 -3.61
C ALA A 23 -4.47 -12.76 -2.58
N ASP A 24 -3.25 -12.25 -2.72
CA ASP A 24 -2.66 -11.20 -1.89
C ASP A 24 -2.19 -10.05 -2.78
N ALA A 25 -2.79 -8.87 -2.62
CA ALA A 25 -2.39 -7.61 -3.23
C ALA A 25 -1.66 -6.75 -2.20
N HIS A 26 -0.46 -6.27 -2.52
CA HIS A 26 0.33 -5.38 -1.68
C HIS A 26 0.88 -4.21 -2.48
N THR A 27 0.74 -2.98 -1.97
CA THR A 27 1.37 -1.80 -2.56
C THR A 27 2.02 -0.93 -1.50
N SER A 28 3.08 -0.22 -1.91
CA SER A 28 3.65 0.90 -1.15
C SER A 28 4.03 2.03 -2.08
N ALA A 29 3.96 3.26 -1.58
CA ALA A 29 4.38 4.46 -2.28
C ALA A 29 5.00 5.45 -1.30
N THR A 30 6.18 5.95 -1.63
CA THR A 30 6.92 6.95 -0.85
C THR A 30 7.39 8.06 -1.78
N ALA A 31 7.24 9.32 -1.34
CA ALA A 31 7.75 10.48 -2.04
C ALA A 31 8.32 11.50 -1.05
N ASN A 32 9.42 12.16 -1.40
CA ASN A 32 9.99 13.27 -0.63
C ASN A 32 10.50 14.40 -1.52
N ASN A 33 10.72 15.58 -0.95
CA ASN A 33 11.19 16.77 -1.67
C ASN A 33 12.60 17.23 -1.26
N ARG A 34 13.45 16.33 -0.75
CA ARG A 34 14.84 16.66 -0.40
C ARG A 34 15.63 17.15 -1.64
N PRO A 35 16.83 17.74 -1.47
CA PRO A 35 17.65 18.08 -2.63
C PRO A 35 17.92 16.80 -3.41
N GLY A 36 17.55 16.77 -4.70
CA GLY A 36 17.54 15.55 -5.50
C GLY A 36 16.43 14.55 -5.15
N GLY A 37 15.30 15.03 -4.61
CA GLY A 37 14.25 14.23 -3.98
C GLY A 37 13.78 13.02 -4.79
N SER A 38 13.21 12.05 -4.09
CA SER A 38 12.93 10.73 -4.65
C SER A 38 11.46 10.35 -4.59
N ALA A 39 11.07 9.47 -5.52
CA ALA A 39 9.79 8.77 -5.54
C ALA A 39 10.07 7.27 -5.71
N GLN A 40 9.43 6.44 -4.90
CA GLN A 40 9.56 4.98 -4.94
C GLN A 40 8.19 4.34 -4.73
N ALA A 41 7.85 3.34 -5.55
CA ALA A 41 6.66 2.54 -5.37
C ALA A 41 6.97 1.06 -5.51
N THR A 42 6.27 0.23 -4.74
CA THR A 42 6.24 -1.22 -4.92
C THR A 42 4.80 -1.68 -5.12
N ALA A 43 4.60 -2.69 -5.94
CA ALA A 43 3.32 -3.35 -6.11
C ALA A 43 3.58 -4.83 -6.37
N ARG A 44 2.80 -5.68 -5.72
CA ARG A 44 2.86 -7.12 -5.88
C ARG A 44 1.45 -7.69 -5.79
N TYR A 45 1.17 -8.64 -6.66
CA TYR A 45 0.03 -9.51 -6.55
C TYR A 45 0.54 -10.96 -6.52
N SER A 46 -0.07 -11.80 -5.69
CA SER A 46 0.15 -13.24 -5.63
C SER A 46 -1.21 -13.91 -5.73
N GLY A 47 -1.44 -14.75 -6.74
CA GLY A 47 -2.74 -15.40 -6.99
C GLY A 47 -2.86 -15.81 -8.47
N ASP A 48 -4.01 -16.39 -8.83
CA ASP A 48 -4.21 -16.99 -10.17
C ASP A 48 -4.30 -15.94 -11.29
N HIS A 49 -5.17 -14.95 -11.12
CA HIS A 49 -5.42 -13.93 -12.13
C HIS A 49 -5.29 -12.52 -11.55
N GLY A 50 -4.21 -11.82 -11.88
CA GLY A 50 -4.06 -10.45 -11.44
C GLY A 50 -2.95 -9.70 -12.15
N PHE A 51 -2.81 -8.43 -11.80
CA PHE A 51 -1.71 -7.61 -12.25
C PHE A 51 -1.20 -6.73 -11.10
N ALA A 52 0.10 -6.43 -11.15
CA ALA A 52 0.71 -5.42 -10.32
C ALA A 52 1.50 -4.45 -11.20
N ARG A 53 1.38 -3.16 -10.91
CA ARG A 53 2.10 -2.11 -11.64
C ARG A 53 2.57 -1.04 -10.69
N THR A 54 3.80 -0.61 -10.92
CA THR A 54 4.39 0.55 -10.27
C THR A 54 4.65 1.64 -11.29
N SER A 55 4.64 2.88 -10.83
CA SER A 55 5.09 4.05 -11.58
C SER A 55 5.77 4.99 -10.59
N SER A 56 6.92 5.53 -10.98
CA SER A 56 7.63 6.52 -10.18
C SER A 56 8.23 7.56 -11.12
N ALA A 57 8.09 8.82 -10.76
CA ALA A 57 8.62 9.95 -11.50
C ALA A 57 9.23 10.95 -10.51
N THR A 58 10.41 11.46 -10.84
CA THR A 58 11.09 12.51 -10.08
C THR A 58 11.24 13.76 -10.93
N GLY A 59 11.25 14.93 -10.29
CA GLY A 59 11.33 16.22 -10.97
C GLY A 59 10.83 17.37 -10.10
N PRO A 60 10.18 18.40 -10.69
CA PRO A 60 9.55 19.48 -9.92
C PRO A 60 8.52 18.95 -8.90
N VAL A 61 7.91 17.81 -9.23
CA VAL A 61 7.02 17.05 -8.36
C VAL A 61 7.43 15.58 -8.41
N ASN A 62 7.72 15.00 -7.25
CA ASN A 62 8.03 13.59 -7.12
C ASN A 62 6.73 12.80 -6.89
N VAL A 63 6.46 11.80 -7.73
CA VAL A 63 5.22 11.03 -7.71
C VAL A 63 5.54 9.54 -7.73
N ALA A 64 4.97 8.79 -6.80
CA ALA A 64 5.05 7.33 -6.71
C ALA A 64 3.63 6.76 -6.70
N ARG A 65 3.38 5.70 -7.47
CA ARG A 65 2.11 4.97 -7.50
C ARG A 65 2.35 3.48 -7.61
N GLY A 66 1.68 2.72 -6.77
CA GLY A 66 1.58 1.26 -6.86
C GLY A 66 0.11 0.86 -6.97
N VAL A 67 -0.20 -0.09 -7.85
CA VAL A 67 -1.50 -0.74 -7.94
C VAL A 67 -1.28 -2.24 -8.06
N ALA A 68 -1.99 -3.01 -7.25
CA ALA A 68 -2.06 -4.45 -7.33
C ALA A 68 -3.53 -4.86 -7.27
N VAL A 69 -3.97 -5.69 -8.19
CA VAL A 69 -5.33 -6.21 -8.22
C VAL A 69 -5.31 -7.63 -8.75
N GLY A 70 -6.18 -8.46 -8.22
CA GLY A 70 -6.48 -9.72 -8.86
C GLY A 70 -7.67 -10.41 -8.23
N VAL A 71 -8.01 -11.50 -8.87
CA VAL A 71 -9.16 -12.34 -8.60
C VAL A 71 -8.66 -13.78 -8.59
N ASP A 72 -9.04 -14.53 -7.57
CA ASP A 72 -8.80 -15.96 -7.49
C ASP A 72 -10.10 -16.68 -7.11
N GLU A 73 -10.00 -17.98 -6.86
CA GLU A 73 -11.13 -18.77 -6.39
C GLU A 73 -11.72 -18.26 -5.07
N ASN A 74 -10.94 -17.55 -4.25
CA ASN A 74 -11.29 -17.12 -2.90
C ASN A 74 -11.85 -15.70 -2.85
N GLY A 75 -11.67 -14.88 -3.89
CA GLY A 75 -12.23 -13.54 -3.94
C GLY A 75 -11.46 -12.55 -4.82
N VAL A 76 -11.71 -11.27 -4.57
CA VAL A 76 -11.06 -10.13 -5.22
C VAL A 76 -10.19 -9.40 -4.21
N ALA A 77 -8.92 -9.18 -4.53
CA ALA A 77 -8.00 -8.37 -3.73
C ALA A 77 -7.53 -7.16 -4.55
N LEU A 78 -7.59 -5.97 -3.96
CA LEU A 78 -7.14 -4.70 -4.54
C LEU A 78 -6.32 -3.94 -3.50
N SER A 79 -5.17 -3.44 -3.91
CA SER A 79 -4.32 -2.55 -3.14
C SER A 79 -3.80 -1.43 -4.05
N LEU A 80 -3.95 -0.19 -3.60
CA LEU A 80 -3.52 1.02 -4.28
C LEU A 80 -2.76 1.88 -3.28
N SER A 81 -1.58 2.37 -3.65
CA SER A 81 -0.85 3.37 -2.90
C SER A 81 -0.33 4.46 -3.83
N THR A 82 -0.39 5.71 -3.37
CA THR A 82 0.12 6.89 -4.10
C THR A 82 0.84 7.80 -3.13
N ALA A 83 1.93 8.43 -3.56
CA ALA A 83 2.64 9.46 -2.82
C ALA A 83 3.09 10.57 -3.77
N VAL A 84 2.94 11.82 -3.36
CA VAL A 84 3.24 13.02 -4.12
C VAL A 84 3.99 13.99 -3.21
N ALA A 85 5.16 14.45 -3.64
CA ALA A 85 5.97 15.43 -2.92
C ALA A 85 6.48 16.52 -3.89
N PRO A 86 5.80 17.68 -3.95
CA PRO A 86 6.29 18.82 -4.73
C PRO A 86 7.47 19.51 -4.04
N GLY A 87 8.31 20.20 -4.84
CA GLY A 87 9.40 21.02 -4.30
C GLY A 87 8.93 22.05 -3.27
N ARG A 88 7.74 22.66 -3.49
CA ARG A 88 7.06 23.57 -2.58
C ARG A 88 5.64 23.09 -2.29
N GLY A 89 5.16 23.31 -1.05
CA GLY A 89 3.82 22.91 -0.62
C GLY A 89 3.80 21.60 0.18
N PRO A 90 2.62 21.04 0.49
CA PRO A 90 2.51 19.80 1.25
C PRO A 90 2.91 18.59 0.39
N ALA A 91 3.54 17.59 1.02
CA ALA A 91 3.62 16.25 0.48
C ALA A 91 2.43 15.43 0.99
N ILE A 92 1.85 14.59 0.13
CA ILE A 92 0.63 13.82 0.40
C ILE A 92 0.83 12.37 -0.06
N ALA A 93 0.48 11.41 0.79
CA ALA A 93 0.38 10.01 0.39
C ALA A 93 -0.98 9.44 0.78
N SER A 94 -1.49 8.50 0.01
CA SER A 94 -2.73 7.79 0.28
C SER A 94 -2.64 6.33 -0.12
N THR A 95 -3.40 5.49 0.56
CA THR A 95 -3.58 4.08 0.22
C THR A 95 -5.04 3.69 0.35
N PHE A 96 -5.47 2.77 -0.50
CA PHE A 96 -6.78 2.14 -0.44
C PHE A 96 -6.62 0.65 -0.72
N ASN A 97 -7.26 -0.17 0.10
CA ASN A 97 -7.17 -1.62 0.08
C ASN A 97 -8.57 -2.19 0.23
N LEU A 98 -8.90 -3.20 -0.57
CA LEU A 98 -10.20 -3.83 -0.62
C LEU A 98 -10.00 -5.33 -0.82
N ASN A 99 -10.66 -6.12 0.01
CA ASN A 99 -10.88 -7.54 -0.18
C ASN A 99 -12.38 -7.79 -0.30
N ILE A 100 -12.79 -8.64 -1.24
CA ILE A 100 -14.14 -9.20 -1.35
C ILE A 100 -13.99 -10.71 -1.42
N GLY A 101 -14.30 -11.44 -0.36
CA GLY A 101 -14.23 -12.90 -0.37
C GLY A 101 -15.40 -13.54 -1.12
N ARG A 102 -15.25 -14.82 -1.47
CA ARG A 102 -16.26 -15.63 -2.17
C ARG A 102 -17.61 -15.63 -1.45
N ASP A 103 -17.60 -15.60 -0.13
CA ASP A 103 -18.80 -15.63 0.71
C ASP A 103 -19.45 -14.24 0.86
N GLY A 104 -18.93 -13.23 0.15
CA GLY A 104 -19.42 -11.85 0.18
C GLY A 104 -18.93 -11.05 1.38
N ASP A 105 -17.98 -11.55 2.17
CA ASP A 105 -17.28 -10.75 3.15
C ASP A 105 -16.45 -9.66 2.46
N VAL A 106 -16.57 -8.43 2.96
CA VAL A 106 -15.88 -7.27 2.41
C VAL A 106 -15.01 -6.68 3.50
N SER A 107 -13.73 -6.45 3.20
CA SER A 107 -12.84 -5.70 4.07
C SER A 107 -12.21 -4.54 3.30
N THR A 108 -12.24 -3.35 3.88
CA THR A 108 -11.64 -2.15 3.29
C THR A 108 -10.70 -1.50 4.29
N ALA A 109 -9.57 -1.00 3.82
CA ALA A 109 -8.69 -0.15 4.61
C ALA A 109 -8.11 0.98 3.78
N ASN A 110 -8.20 2.20 4.28
CA ASN A 110 -7.66 3.39 3.66
C ASN A 110 -6.73 4.14 4.61
N GLY A 111 -5.75 4.84 4.05
CA GLY A 111 -4.82 5.65 4.81
C GLY A 111 -4.46 6.90 4.04
N VAL A 112 -4.23 8.00 4.75
CA VAL A 112 -3.75 9.27 4.21
C VAL A 112 -2.67 9.82 5.13
N SER A 113 -1.58 10.30 4.55
CA SER A 113 -0.56 11.09 5.24
C SER A 113 -0.30 12.41 4.53
N ILE A 114 -0.16 13.47 5.30
CA ILE A 114 0.14 14.82 4.83
C ILE A 114 1.32 15.35 5.63
N ALA A 115 2.43 15.66 4.97
CA ALA A 115 3.57 16.36 5.55
C ALA A 115 3.62 17.80 5.02
N ARG A 116 3.51 18.80 5.90
CA ARG A 116 3.47 20.23 5.55
C ARG A 116 4.39 21.07 6.43
N GLY A 117 4.82 22.22 5.93
CA GLY A 117 5.86 23.02 6.59
C GLY A 117 7.24 22.34 6.49
N GLY A 118 8.26 22.99 7.04
CA GLY A 118 9.65 22.52 6.91
C GLY A 118 10.21 22.63 5.47
N GLN A 119 11.53 22.46 5.35
CA GLN A 119 12.20 22.46 4.05
C GLN A 119 12.09 21.07 3.41
N PHE A 120 12.16 20.02 4.23
CA PHE A 120 11.99 18.63 3.83
C PHE A 120 10.70 18.03 4.36
N ARG A 121 10.03 17.30 3.48
CA ARG A 121 8.75 16.61 3.65
C ARG A 121 8.86 15.28 2.93
N GLU A 122 8.44 14.24 3.62
CA GLU A 122 8.42 12.86 3.15
C GLU A 122 7.09 12.27 3.58
N VAL A 123 6.45 11.53 2.68
CA VAL A 123 5.20 10.84 2.93
C VAL A 123 5.27 9.44 2.36
N THR A 124 4.62 8.52 3.07
CA THR A 124 4.52 7.12 2.71
C THR A 124 3.10 6.64 2.94
N ALA A 125 2.61 5.84 2.01
CA ALA A 125 1.40 5.06 2.18
C ALA A 125 1.66 3.64 1.70
N SER A 126 1.14 2.66 2.42
CA SER A 126 1.32 1.24 2.12
C SER A 126 0.07 0.49 2.54
N GLY A 127 -0.19 -0.64 1.89
CA GLY A 127 -1.30 -1.47 2.30
C GLY A 127 -1.25 -2.85 1.71
N SER A 128 -2.18 -3.67 2.19
CA SER A 128 -2.40 -5.01 1.69
C SER A 128 -3.88 -5.35 1.73
N ALA A 129 -4.31 -6.18 0.81
CA ALA A 129 -5.60 -6.88 0.85
C ALA A 129 -5.36 -8.31 0.42
N GLY A 130 -6.05 -9.27 1.04
CA GLY A 130 -5.98 -10.64 0.57
C GLY A 130 -7.21 -11.44 0.93
N SER A 131 -7.46 -12.52 0.19
CA SER A 131 -8.69 -13.32 0.33
C SER A 131 -8.87 -13.92 1.73
N HIS A 132 -7.78 -14.11 2.48
CA HIS A 132 -7.78 -14.70 3.81
C HIS A 132 -7.39 -13.72 4.91
N ARG A 133 -7.18 -12.44 4.57
CA ARG A 133 -6.67 -11.42 5.50
C ARG A 133 -7.47 -10.14 5.36
N PRO A 134 -7.84 -9.47 6.47
CA PRO A 134 -8.49 -8.18 6.39
C PRO A 134 -7.59 -7.19 5.64
N ALA A 135 -8.21 -6.24 4.94
CA ALA A 135 -7.49 -5.15 4.32
C ALA A 135 -6.76 -4.33 5.40
N VAL A 136 -5.52 -3.94 5.11
CA VAL A 136 -4.66 -3.16 6.02
C VAL A 136 -4.14 -1.93 5.28
N ALA A 137 -4.13 -0.80 5.97
CA ALA A 137 -3.57 0.45 5.49
C ALA A 137 -2.57 1.01 6.51
N LEU A 138 -1.45 1.50 6.00
CA LEU A 138 -0.42 2.24 6.73
C LEU A 138 -0.23 3.58 6.04
N ALA A 139 -0.14 4.64 6.84
CA ALA A 139 0.13 5.98 6.36
C ALA A 139 1.09 6.66 7.34
N GLY A 140 2.10 7.35 6.82
CA GLY A 140 3.11 8.01 7.64
C GLY A 140 3.95 8.98 6.83
N GLY A 141 4.87 9.64 7.52
CA GLY A 141 5.73 10.62 6.89
C GLY A 141 6.70 11.25 7.87
N ARG A 142 7.52 12.15 7.35
CA ARG A 142 8.47 12.94 8.12
C ARG A 142 8.54 14.35 7.57
N THR A 143 8.88 15.27 8.44
CA THR A 143 9.20 16.65 8.08
C THR A 143 10.33 17.17 8.99
N ASP A 144 10.96 18.26 8.60
CA ASP A 144 11.88 19.00 9.49
C ASP A 144 11.17 19.50 10.76
N PRO A 145 11.90 19.87 11.83
CA PRO A 145 11.33 20.25 13.12
C PRO A 145 10.29 21.39 13.11
N ARG A 146 10.24 22.21 12.03
CA ARG A 146 9.25 23.28 11.86
C ARG A 146 8.01 22.86 11.06
N GLY A 147 7.93 21.63 10.60
CA GLY A 147 6.77 21.10 9.89
C GLY A 147 5.89 20.22 10.77
N ARG A 148 4.80 19.74 10.18
CA ARG A 148 3.86 18.81 10.82
C ARG A 148 3.50 17.67 9.86
N VAL A 149 3.43 16.47 10.42
CA VAL A 149 2.85 15.30 9.75
C VAL A 149 1.48 15.02 10.37
N ILE A 150 0.49 14.76 9.52
CA ILE A 150 -0.83 14.27 9.90
C ILE A 150 -1.01 12.95 9.17
N ALA A 151 -1.29 11.88 9.90
CA ALA A 151 -1.58 10.57 9.34
C ALA A 151 -2.89 10.05 9.93
N SER A 152 -3.71 9.43 9.09
CA SER A 152 -4.96 8.80 9.49
C SER A 152 -5.15 7.53 8.69
N THR A 153 -5.61 6.48 9.35
CA THR A 153 -5.96 5.20 8.76
C THR A 153 -7.32 4.78 9.27
N GLN A 154 -8.14 4.21 8.40
CA GLN A 154 -9.44 3.67 8.72
C GLN A 154 -9.56 2.28 8.11
N ALA A 155 -10.17 1.36 8.84
CA ALA A 155 -10.49 0.02 8.36
C ALA A 155 -11.95 -0.29 8.67
N SER A 156 -12.58 -1.09 7.82
CA SER A 156 -13.92 -1.61 7.99
C SER A 156 -13.99 -3.03 7.47
N SER A 157 -14.86 -3.84 8.06
CA SER A 157 -15.15 -5.19 7.62
C SER A 157 -16.65 -5.42 7.73
N HIS A 158 -17.24 -6.00 6.69
CA HIS A 158 -18.63 -6.41 6.65
C HIS A 158 -18.68 -7.90 6.30
N ARG A 159 -19.44 -8.67 7.08
CA ARG A 159 -19.73 -10.07 6.79
C ARG A 159 -21.24 -10.21 6.60
N PRO A 160 -21.71 -10.71 5.44
CA PRO A 160 -23.13 -10.96 5.25
C PRO A 160 -23.67 -11.91 6.32
N LEU A 161 -24.90 -11.66 6.78
CA LEU A 161 -25.57 -12.61 7.67
C LEU A 161 -25.88 -13.89 6.90
N PRO A 162 -25.83 -15.08 7.54
CA PRO A 162 -26.25 -16.31 6.90
C PRO A 162 -27.70 -16.18 6.45
N VAL A 163 -27.95 -16.44 5.16
CA VAL A 163 -29.31 -16.53 4.63
C VAL A 163 -29.96 -17.75 5.28
N ILE A 164 -30.87 -17.52 6.23
CA ILE A 164 -31.74 -18.59 6.74
C ILE A 164 -32.67 -18.95 5.59
N GLU A 165 -32.31 -19.99 4.85
CA GLU A 165 -33.16 -20.56 3.83
C GLU A 165 -34.43 -21.08 4.52
N ARG A 166 -35.55 -20.36 4.36
CA ARG A 166 -36.86 -20.87 4.79
C ARG A 166 -37.16 -22.09 3.92
N ARG A 167 -36.79 -23.27 4.42
CA ARG A 167 -37.20 -24.56 3.89
C ARG A 167 -38.73 -24.55 3.79
N ARG A 168 -39.28 -24.28 2.61
CA ARG A 168 -40.71 -24.46 2.35
C ARG A 168 -40.98 -25.95 2.54
N LEU A 169 -41.58 -26.29 3.68
CA LEU A 169 -42.27 -27.56 3.87
C LEU A 169 -43.33 -27.64 2.78
N ARG A 170 -43.01 -28.33 1.69
CA ARG A 170 -44.00 -28.78 0.72
C ARG A 170 -44.84 -29.83 1.45
N ARG A 171 -46.11 -29.49 1.67
CA ARG A 171 -47.17 -30.44 2.03
C ARG A 171 -47.48 -31.33 0.83
#